data_AF-A0A429HYZ6-F1
#
_entry.id   AF-A0A429HYZ6-F1
#
_cell.length_a   1.000
_cell.length_b   1.000
_cell.length_c   1.000
_cell.angle_alpha   90.00
_cell.angle_beta   90.00
_cell.angle_gamma   90.00
#
_symmetry.space_group_name_H-M   'P 1'
#
loop_
_entity.id
_entity.type
_entity.pdbx_description
1 polymer ?
#
loop_
_entity_poly.entity_id
_entity_poly.type
_entity_poly.pdbx_seq_one_letter_code
_entity_poly.pdbx_strand_id
1 'polypeptide(L)'
;MTTVDERHGDGARDGDDQGGVPRMGDPLASRFPRTAPEAPRLAPEIPRLTAEAVPLSDPRATRIPFAGSKAAHLARAALAGLPVLPGFVVPHSEPGEHLKEPPYSDWSGDRAGDGDLEGLRRAWRELSADGTRPLVVRSSSPQEDTQESSLAGQFASVLDVQGWHEFRAAVRTVLDSAHRPDGTVAPMAVLVQPMLAARVGGVMFGADPVEGRTDRRLVSAGRAGPNSRAGGEQPGKIWGLGRRGRVLRRDRERKAR
;
A
#
# COMPACT_ATOMS: atom_id res chain seq x y z
N MET A 1 29.41 -2.95 -83.58
CA MET A 1 29.33 -2.85 -82.10
C MET A 1 29.08 -4.26 -81.57
N THR A 2 30.01 -5.23 -81.60
CA THR A 2 31.48 -5.22 -81.40
C THR A 2 31.87 -4.57 -80.06
N THR A 3 32.64 -5.20 -79.14
CA THR A 3 33.32 -6.53 -79.09
C THR A 3 33.68 -6.82 -77.60
N VAL A 4 33.68 -8.05 -77.05
CA VAL A 4 34.74 -9.12 -77.06
C VAL A 4 36.08 -8.70 -76.43
N ASP A 5 36.82 -9.51 -75.64
CA ASP A 5 36.55 -10.89 -75.14
C ASP A 5 36.20 -10.95 -73.62
N GLU A 6 37.02 -11.37 -72.63
CA GLU A 6 38.44 -11.79 -72.57
C GLU A 6 38.73 -12.73 -71.37
N ARG A 7 39.76 -13.58 -71.50
CA ARG A 7 40.38 -14.39 -70.43
C ARG A 7 41.90 -14.45 -70.62
N HIS A 8 42.71 -14.13 -69.61
CA HIS A 8 44.10 -14.59 -69.43
C HIS A 8 44.43 -14.62 -67.92
N GLY A 9 45.25 -15.52 -67.38
CA GLY A 9 46.06 -16.56 -68.04
C GLY A 9 46.23 -17.82 -67.15
N ASP A 10 46.74 -18.87 -67.78
CA ASP A 10 46.91 -20.22 -67.25
C ASP A 10 48.40 -20.52 -66.96
N GLY A 11 48.66 -21.54 -66.13
CA GLY A 11 49.97 -22.17 -65.95
C GLY A 11 50.84 -21.64 -64.80
N ALA A 12 51.75 -22.45 -64.23
CA ALA A 12 51.95 -23.90 -64.39
C ALA A 12 52.91 -24.45 -63.30
N ARG A 13 53.00 -25.80 -63.25
CA ARG A 13 54.11 -26.65 -62.75
C ARG A 13 54.22 -26.98 -61.26
N ASP A 14 54.13 -28.29 -61.04
CA ASP A 14 55.17 -29.18 -60.49
C ASP A 14 55.84 -28.82 -59.16
N GLY A 15 55.80 -29.76 -58.22
CA GLY A 15 56.58 -29.70 -56.98
C GLY A 15 56.05 -30.63 -55.89
N ASP A 16 56.14 -31.94 -56.09
CA ASP A 16 56.27 -32.86 -54.94
C ASP A 16 57.50 -32.41 -54.14
N ASP A 17 57.37 -32.11 -52.83
CA ASP A 17 58.19 -32.81 -51.84
C ASP A 17 57.75 -32.64 -50.36
N GLN A 18 58.08 -33.68 -49.59
CA GLN A 18 58.26 -33.79 -48.12
C GLN A 18 57.07 -33.56 -47.17
N GLY A 19 56.72 -34.67 -46.52
CA GLY A 19 55.82 -34.75 -45.40
C GLY A 19 56.37 -34.25 -44.06
N GLY A 20 55.50 -34.28 -43.04
CA GLY A 20 55.91 -34.16 -41.64
C GLY A 20 55.21 -33.05 -40.85
N VAL A 21 54.04 -33.38 -40.28
CA VAL A 21 53.41 -32.84 -39.05
C VAL A 21 54.28 -31.94 -38.14
N PRO A 22 53.71 -30.88 -37.49
CA PRO A 22 52.46 -30.99 -36.72
C PRO A 22 51.46 -29.81 -36.80
N ARG A 23 50.27 -30.02 -36.20
CA ARG A 23 49.20 -28.99 -36.08
C ARG A 23 49.50 -27.98 -34.96
N MET A 24 49.62 -26.68 -35.27
CA MET A 24 49.30 -25.59 -34.35
C MET A 24 49.14 -24.25 -35.10
N GLY A 25 48.18 -23.39 -34.72
CA GLY A 25 48.04 -22.03 -35.26
C GLY A 25 46.60 -21.49 -35.27
N ASP A 26 46.27 -20.63 -34.31
CA ASP A 26 44.97 -19.93 -34.21
C ASP A 26 44.72 -18.92 -35.35
N PRO A 27 43.44 -18.63 -35.63
CA PRO A 27 43.00 -17.30 -36.01
C PRO A 27 42.13 -16.66 -34.90
N LEU A 28 42.76 -15.81 -34.10
CA LEU A 28 42.20 -14.62 -33.43
C LEU A 28 40.66 -14.52 -33.32
N ALA A 29 40.07 -15.21 -32.35
CA ALA A 29 38.70 -14.95 -31.92
C ALA A 29 38.64 -13.75 -30.96
N SER A 30 37.70 -12.84 -31.21
CA SER A 30 37.55 -11.56 -30.52
C SER A 30 37.31 -11.68 -29.02
N ARG A 31 38.11 -10.94 -28.22
CA ARG A 31 37.88 -10.73 -26.79
C ARG A 31 36.74 -9.73 -26.56
N PHE A 32 35.50 -10.17 -26.74
CA PHE A 32 34.39 -9.53 -26.04
C PHE A 32 34.37 -10.01 -24.59
N PRO A 33 34.36 -9.12 -23.57
CA PRO A 33 34.14 -9.55 -22.21
C PRO A 33 32.74 -10.13 -22.11
N ARG A 34 32.64 -11.44 -21.79
CA ARG A 34 31.36 -12.07 -21.46
C ARG A 34 30.87 -11.42 -20.16
N THR A 35 29.92 -10.49 -20.28
CA THR A 35 29.11 -10.07 -19.15
C THR A 35 28.45 -11.31 -18.59
N ALA A 36 28.63 -11.54 -17.28
CA ALA A 36 27.86 -12.57 -16.59
C ALA A 36 26.37 -12.28 -16.76
N PRO A 37 25.50 -13.30 -16.85
CA PRO A 37 24.06 -13.05 -16.86
C PRO A 37 23.71 -12.24 -15.62
N GLU A 38 23.11 -11.07 -15.82
CA GLU A 38 22.61 -10.23 -14.74
C GLU A 38 21.66 -11.08 -13.91
N ALA A 39 21.98 -11.29 -12.63
CA ALA A 39 21.16 -12.13 -11.75
C ALA A 39 19.71 -11.59 -11.79
N PRO A 40 18.69 -12.46 -11.83
CA PRO A 40 17.31 -12.01 -11.93
C PRO A 40 17.04 -11.01 -10.79
N ARG A 41 16.72 -9.77 -11.15
CA ARG A 41 16.31 -8.74 -10.19
C ARG A 41 15.20 -9.35 -9.34
N LEU A 42 15.46 -9.55 -8.05
CA LEU A 42 14.44 -10.05 -7.13
C LEU A 42 13.22 -9.14 -7.26
N ALA A 43 12.05 -9.75 -7.43
CA ALA A 43 10.80 -9.01 -7.40
C ALA A 43 10.72 -8.28 -6.04
N PRO A 44 10.25 -7.02 -6.01
CA PRO A 44 10.19 -6.23 -4.79
C PRO A 44 9.42 -6.99 -3.70
N GLU A 45 10.08 -7.21 -2.56
CA GLU A 45 9.61 -8.12 -1.52
C GLU A 45 8.30 -7.62 -0.91
N ILE A 46 7.19 -8.31 -1.20
CA ILE A 46 5.86 -7.97 -0.68
C ILE A 46 5.81 -8.35 0.81
N PRO A 47 5.73 -7.39 1.75
CA PRO A 47 5.99 -7.70 3.16
C PRO A 47 4.75 -8.24 3.88
N ARG A 48 4.98 -9.05 4.92
CA ARG A 48 3.93 -9.90 5.52
C ARG A 48 2.97 -9.13 6.44
N LEU A 49 1.77 -9.67 6.62
CA LEU A 49 0.93 -9.42 7.80
C LEU A 49 1.09 -10.57 8.78
N THR A 50 1.23 -10.26 10.06
CA THR A 50 0.93 -11.25 11.10
C THR A 50 -0.59 -11.43 11.16
N ALA A 51 -1.09 -12.66 11.27
CA ALA A 51 -2.52 -12.92 11.48
C ALA A 51 -3.02 -12.50 12.89
N GLU A 52 -2.16 -11.88 13.70
CA GLU A 52 -2.52 -11.23 14.95
C GLU A 52 -3.43 -10.01 14.70
N ALA A 53 -4.64 -10.04 15.24
CA ALA A 53 -5.50 -8.87 15.32
C ALA A 53 -5.27 -8.15 16.66
N VAL A 54 -4.65 -6.97 16.62
CA VAL A 54 -4.29 -6.20 17.82
C VAL A 54 -5.32 -5.11 18.09
N PRO A 55 -6.04 -5.12 19.24
CA PRO A 55 -7.02 -4.09 19.57
C PRO A 55 -6.42 -2.69 19.62
N LEU A 56 -7.19 -1.66 19.25
CA LEU A 56 -6.78 -0.25 19.38
C LEU A 56 -6.52 0.19 20.84
N SER A 57 -6.96 -0.59 21.82
CA SER A 57 -6.67 -0.40 23.25
C SER A 57 -5.33 -1.02 23.69
N ASP A 58 -4.65 -1.78 22.85
CA ASP A 58 -3.32 -2.33 23.13
C ASP A 58 -2.25 -1.22 22.93
N PRO A 59 -1.36 -0.94 23.92
CA PRO A 59 -0.28 0.03 23.77
C PRO A 59 0.61 -0.19 22.53
N ARG A 60 0.78 -1.44 22.06
CA ARG A 60 1.56 -1.76 20.85
C ARG A 60 0.99 -1.08 19.61
N ALA A 61 -0.34 -0.90 19.53
CA ALA A 61 -1.02 -0.25 18.42
C ALA A 61 -0.69 1.25 18.31
N THR A 62 -0.11 1.89 19.35
CA THR A 62 0.31 3.31 19.30
C THR A 62 1.57 3.58 18.47
N ARG A 63 2.25 2.52 18.01
CA ARG A 63 3.53 2.61 17.27
C ARG A 63 3.26 2.70 15.76
N ILE A 64 3.71 3.77 15.13
CA ILE A 64 3.53 3.99 13.68
C ILE A 64 4.19 2.88 12.82
N PRO A 65 5.41 2.39 13.10
CA PRO A 65 6.00 1.29 12.32
C PRO A 65 5.15 0.00 12.32
N PHE A 66 4.41 -0.23 13.41
CA PHE A 66 3.61 -1.44 13.63
C PHE A 66 2.18 -1.33 13.06
N ALA A 67 1.50 -0.22 13.34
CA ALA A 67 0.07 -0.03 13.05
C ALA A 67 -0.20 0.95 11.89
N GLY A 68 0.83 1.60 11.35
CA GLY A 68 0.69 2.74 10.45
C GLY A 68 0.08 3.98 11.11
N SER A 69 0.05 5.10 10.39
CA SER A 69 -0.22 6.40 11.00
C SER A 69 -1.66 6.56 11.50
N LYS A 70 -2.67 6.19 10.70
CA LYS A 70 -4.09 6.29 11.09
C LYS A 70 -4.41 5.47 12.35
N ALA A 71 -4.07 4.18 12.38
CA ALA A 71 -4.38 3.33 13.52
C ALA A 71 -3.58 3.74 14.76
N ALA A 72 -2.32 4.13 14.62
CA ALA A 72 -1.52 4.65 15.73
C ALA A 72 -2.10 5.94 16.33
N HIS A 73 -2.57 6.88 15.51
CA HIS A 73 -3.24 8.08 16.00
C HIS A 73 -4.59 7.77 16.68
N LEU A 74 -5.36 6.81 16.17
CA LEU A 74 -6.61 6.37 16.80
C LEU A 74 -6.36 5.64 18.14
N ALA A 75 -5.37 4.76 18.22
CA ALA A 75 -4.99 4.08 19.46
C ALA A 75 -4.51 5.07 20.54
N ARG A 76 -3.67 6.05 20.18
CA ARG A 76 -3.25 7.14 21.08
C ARG A 76 -4.45 7.95 21.58
N ALA A 77 -5.40 8.28 20.70
CA ALA A 77 -6.61 9.01 21.06
C ALA A 77 -7.51 8.19 22.01
N ALA A 78 -7.68 6.89 21.75
CA ALA A 78 -8.45 5.98 22.61
C ALA A 78 -7.84 5.87 24.01
N LEU A 79 -6.52 5.67 24.10
CA LEU A 79 -5.78 5.60 25.37
C LEU A 79 -5.76 6.94 26.13
N ALA A 80 -5.89 8.07 25.42
CA ALA A 80 -6.09 9.40 26.01
C ALA A 80 -7.55 9.67 26.45
N GLY A 81 -8.45 8.68 26.37
CA GLY A 81 -9.85 8.80 26.78
C GLY A 81 -10.74 9.57 25.81
N LEU A 82 -10.29 9.82 24.57
CA LEU A 82 -11.14 10.42 23.54
C LEU A 82 -12.15 9.39 22.99
N PRO A 83 -13.35 9.82 22.55
CA PRO A 83 -14.38 8.92 22.03
C PRO A 83 -13.99 8.40 20.63
N VAL A 84 -13.19 7.33 20.62
CA VAL A 84 -12.75 6.61 19.43
C VAL A 84 -13.58 5.33 19.28
N LEU A 85 -13.90 4.95 18.03
CA LEU A 85 -14.57 3.67 17.77
C LEU A 85 -13.69 2.49 18.18
N PRO A 86 -14.26 1.43 18.76
CA PRO A 86 -13.54 0.17 18.95
C PRO A 86 -13.08 -0.36 17.60
N GLY A 87 -12.07 -1.21 17.62
CA GLY A 87 -11.47 -1.78 16.43
C GLY A 87 -10.15 -2.46 16.73
N PHE A 88 -9.57 -3.05 15.70
CA PHE A 88 -8.26 -3.67 15.75
C PHE A 88 -7.44 -3.28 14.52
N VAL A 89 -6.14 -3.47 14.62
CA VAL A 89 -5.21 -3.40 13.49
C VAL A 89 -4.65 -4.79 13.22
N VAL A 90 -4.57 -5.17 11.95
CA VAL A 90 -3.73 -6.28 11.50
C VAL A 90 -2.38 -5.65 11.12
N PRO A 91 -1.32 -5.84 11.93
CA PRO A 91 -0.08 -5.10 11.79
C PRO A 91 0.81 -5.72 10.72
N HIS A 92 1.75 -4.91 10.27
CA HIS A 92 2.69 -5.26 9.20
C HIS A 92 4.01 -5.77 9.80
N SER A 93 4.55 -6.85 9.24
CA SER A 93 5.90 -7.33 9.57
C SER A 93 6.94 -6.36 9.01
N GLU A 94 7.96 -6.01 9.81
CA GLU A 94 9.04 -5.13 9.34
C GLU A 94 9.95 -5.85 8.32
N PRO A 95 10.51 -5.14 7.32
CA PRO A 95 11.46 -5.74 6.37
C PRO A 95 12.72 -6.20 7.10
N GLY A 96 12.92 -7.52 7.18
CA GLY A 96 14.07 -8.13 7.86
C GLY A 96 13.82 -9.58 8.30
N GLU A 97 12.58 -9.94 8.64
CA GLU A 97 12.19 -11.33 8.92
C GLU A 97 12.18 -12.15 7.61
N HIS A 98 13.30 -12.84 7.35
CA HIS A 98 13.50 -13.66 6.16
C HIS A 98 12.52 -14.84 6.10
N LEU A 99 11.45 -14.70 5.31
CA LEU A 99 10.45 -15.75 5.10
C LEU A 99 10.24 -15.97 3.60
N LYS A 100 10.76 -17.08 3.10
CA LYS A 100 11.13 -17.35 1.68
C LYS A 100 9.99 -17.41 0.64
N GLU A 101 8.74 -17.14 1.00
CA GLU A 101 7.58 -17.28 0.11
C GLU A 101 6.56 -16.15 0.33
N PRO A 102 5.75 -15.78 -0.69
CA PRO A 102 4.75 -14.71 -0.56
C PRO A 102 3.58 -15.16 0.35
N PRO A 103 3.19 -14.38 1.38
CA PRO A 103 2.22 -14.79 2.41
C PRO A 103 0.75 -14.73 1.95
N TYR A 104 0.46 -14.09 0.82
CA TYR A 104 -0.91 -13.91 0.35
C TYR A 104 -1.44 -15.10 -0.47
N SER A 105 -0.56 -16.04 -0.84
CA SER A 105 -0.89 -17.26 -1.57
C SER A 105 -1.88 -18.17 -0.83
N ASP A 106 -1.85 -18.17 0.51
CA ASP A 106 -2.76 -18.98 1.32
C ASP A 106 -4.12 -18.29 1.57
N TRP A 107 -4.16 -16.96 1.51
CA TRP A 107 -5.43 -16.22 1.53
C TRP A 107 -6.27 -16.45 0.27
N SER A 108 -5.65 -16.91 -0.83
CA SER A 108 -6.31 -17.18 -2.12
C SER A 108 -6.93 -18.56 -2.29
N GLY A 109 -6.93 -19.44 -1.29
CA GLY A 109 -7.57 -20.76 -1.39
C GLY A 109 -8.19 -21.29 -0.09
N ASP A 110 -8.88 -22.43 -0.21
CA ASP A 110 -9.37 -23.27 0.90
C ASP A 110 -8.23 -24.01 1.63
N ARG A 111 -7.02 -23.43 1.67
CA ARG A 111 -5.78 -24.07 2.14
C ARG A 111 -5.05 -23.35 3.27
N ALA A 112 -5.36 -22.08 3.53
CA ALA A 112 -5.00 -21.49 4.82
C ALA A 112 -5.63 -22.35 5.92
N GLY A 113 -4.80 -23.08 6.68
CA GLY A 113 -5.27 -23.89 7.79
C GLY A 113 -6.01 -23.01 8.79
N ASP A 114 -7.22 -23.40 9.19
CA ASP A 114 -8.12 -22.57 10.03
C ASP A 114 -7.44 -22.02 11.30
N GLY A 115 -6.42 -22.72 11.83
CA GLY A 115 -5.66 -22.31 13.01
C GLY A 115 -4.87 -21.01 12.86
N ASP A 116 -4.30 -20.71 11.68
CA ASP A 116 -3.45 -19.53 11.50
C ASP A 116 -4.25 -18.23 11.47
N LEU A 117 -5.53 -18.29 11.07
CA LEU A 117 -6.42 -17.13 11.04
C LEU A 117 -7.36 -17.05 12.25
N GLU A 118 -7.31 -17.97 13.22
CA GLU A 118 -8.29 -18.03 14.30
C GLU A 118 -8.29 -16.76 15.17
N GLY A 119 -7.12 -16.17 15.44
CA GLY A 119 -7.03 -14.88 16.15
C GLY A 119 -7.74 -13.73 15.41
N LEU A 120 -7.56 -13.66 14.09
CA LEU A 120 -8.21 -12.68 13.22
C LEU A 120 -9.72 -12.96 13.08
N ARG A 121 -10.11 -14.23 12.94
CA ARG A 121 -11.50 -14.68 12.85
C ARG A 121 -12.25 -14.36 14.13
N ARG A 122 -11.66 -14.63 15.29
CA ARG A 122 -12.19 -14.25 16.60
C ARG A 122 -12.37 -12.74 16.72
N ALA A 123 -11.36 -11.93 16.38
CA ALA A 123 -11.46 -10.48 16.43
C ALA A 123 -12.53 -9.92 15.46
N TRP A 124 -12.66 -10.51 14.26
CA TRP A 124 -13.74 -10.21 13.32
C TRP A 124 -15.12 -10.55 13.91
N ARG A 125 -15.29 -11.75 14.49
CA ARG A 125 -16.52 -12.21 15.16
C ARG A 125 -16.94 -11.27 16.28
N GLU A 126 -16.02 -10.93 17.18
CA GLU A 126 -16.25 -10.02 18.32
C GLU A 126 -16.65 -8.62 17.84
N LEU A 127 -15.95 -8.05 16.85
CA LEU A 127 -16.21 -6.68 16.39
C LEU A 127 -17.49 -6.55 15.55
N SER A 128 -17.77 -7.54 14.70
CA SER A 128 -18.95 -7.60 13.82
C SER A 128 -20.19 -8.21 14.48
N ALA A 129 -20.08 -8.70 15.73
CA ALA A 129 -21.11 -9.51 16.38
C ALA A 129 -21.60 -10.64 15.46
N ASP A 130 -20.68 -11.55 15.10
CA ASP A 130 -20.88 -12.68 14.17
C ASP A 130 -21.47 -12.27 12.81
N GLY A 131 -20.99 -11.15 12.26
CA GLY A 131 -21.39 -10.62 10.96
C GLY A 131 -22.69 -9.81 10.95
N THR A 132 -23.39 -9.66 12.09
CA THR A 132 -24.64 -8.87 12.17
C THR A 132 -24.41 -7.36 12.09
N ARG A 133 -23.18 -6.89 12.31
CA ARG A 133 -22.76 -5.50 12.20
C ARG A 133 -21.73 -5.35 11.07
N PRO A 134 -21.99 -4.50 10.06
CA PRO A 134 -21.03 -4.24 9.00
C PRO A 134 -19.77 -3.55 9.53
N LEU A 135 -18.63 -3.87 8.91
CA LEU A 135 -17.32 -3.32 9.23
C LEU A 135 -16.83 -2.37 8.14
N VAL A 136 -15.80 -1.60 8.47
CA VAL A 136 -15.01 -0.80 7.53
C VAL A 136 -13.55 -1.23 7.66
N VAL A 137 -12.94 -1.55 6.52
CA VAL A 137 -11.55 -2.04 6.41
C VAL A 137 -10.73 -0.99 5.69
N ARG A 138 -9.68 -0.49 6.34
CA ARG A 138 -8.98 0.75 5.93
C ARG A 138 -7.48 0.52 5.89
N SER A 139 -6.86 1.07 4.85
CA SER A 139 -5.41 1.31 4.83
C SER A 139 -4.95 2.12 6.04
N SER A 140 -3.80 1.75 6.58
CA SER A 140 -3.03 2.49 7.58
C SER A 140 -1.55 2.28 7.27
N SER A 141 -0.99 3.09 6.37
CA SER A 141 0.45 3.09 6.09
C SER A 141 1.19 4.14 6.94
N PRO A 142 2.44 3.89 7.37
CA PRO A 142 3.32 4.92 7.92
C PRO A 142 3.55 6.10 6.96
N GLN A 143 3.43 5.85 5.65
CA GLN A 143 3.82 6.79 4.57
C GLN A 143 2.69 7.72 4.13
N GLU A 144 1.53 7.71 4.81
CA GLU A 144 0.37 8.58 4.49
C GLU A 144 0.51 10.03 4.98
N ASP A 145 1.23 10.23 6.09
CA ASP A 145 1.29 11.50 6.84
C ASP A 145 2.68 12.19 6.71
N THR A 146 3.47 11.89 5.67
CA THR A 146 4.80 12.49 5.48
C THR A 146 4.72 13.89 4.84
N GLN A 147 5.61 14.80 5.25
CA GLN A 147 5.53 16.22 4.84
C GLN A 147 5.66 16.46 3.33
N GLU A 148 6.38 15.60 2.61
CA GLU A 148 6.57 15.74 1.16
C GLU A 148 5.41 15.14 0.34
N SER A 149 4.45 14.49 1.00
CA SER A 149 3.43 13.71 0.29
C SER A 149 2.18 13.49 1.14
N SER A 150 1.29 14.47 1.11
CA SER A 150 -0.12 14.29 1.48
C SER A 150 -0.83 13.42 0.43
N LEU A 151 -0.52 12.12 0.41
CA LEU A 151 -1.11 11.10 -0.49
C LEU A 151 -2.55 10.72 -0.08
N ALA A 152 -3.31 11.69 0.42
CA ALA A 152 -4.66 11.52 0.92
C ALA A 152 -5.56 10.96 -0.18
N GLY A 153 -5.94 9.69 -0.04
CA GLY A 153 -6.82 8.99 -0.97
C GLY A 153 -6.15 8.03 -1.96
N GLN A 154 -4.83 7.80 -1.88
CA GLN A 154 -4.17 6.80 -2.74
C GLN A 154 -4.42 5.34 -2.31
N PHE A 155 -4.47 5.08 -1.01
CA PHE A 155 -4.68 3.73 -0.48
C PHE A 155 -6.17 3.42 -0.27
N ALA A 156 -6.56 2.17 -0.47
CA ALA A 156 -7.96 1.77 -0.46
C ALA A 156 -8.61 1.82 0.92
N SER A 157 -9.94 1.88 0.92
CA SER A 157 -10.79 1.60 2.09
C SER A 157 -12.08 0.96 1.59
N VAL A 158 -12.45 -0.18 2.15
CA VAL A 158 -13.65 -0.93 1.80
C VAL A 158 -14.69 -0.72 2.90
N LEU A 159 -15.89 -0.29 2.50
CA LEU A 159 -17.00 0.06 3.38
C LEU A 159 -18.05 -1.06 3.38
N ASP A 160 -18.90 -1.08 4.41
CA ASP A 160 -20.08 -1.97 4.52
C ASP A 160 -19.78 -3.48 4.42
N VAL A 161 -18.62 -3.89 4.94
CA VAL A 161 -18.10 -5.26 4.83
C VAL A 161 -18.85 -6.21 5.75
N GLN A 162 -19.49 -7.25 5.19
CA GLN A 162 -20.37 -8.17 5.91
C GLN A 162 -19.96 -9.64 5.72
N GLY A 163 -19.91 -10.41 6.81
CA GLY A 163 -19.48 -11.80 6.77
C GLY A 163 -17.96 -12.01 6.62
N TRP A 164 -17.51 -13.25 6.84
CA TRP A 164 -16.08 -13.59 6.92
C TRP A 164 -15.38 -13.58 5.56
N HIS A 165 -16.04 -14.07 4.51
CA HIS A 165 -15.45 -14.12 3.17
C HIS A 165 -15.26 -12.72 2.57
N GLU A 166 -16.25 -11.83 2.72
CA GLU A 166 -16.12 -10.43 2.29
C GLU A 166 -15.03 -9.72 3.09
N PHE A 167 -14.94 -9.96 4.40
CA PHE A 167 -13.86 -9.43 5.23
C PHE A 167 -12.46 -9.85 4.73
N ARG A 168 -12.26 -11.13 4.38
CA ARG A 168 -11.01 -11.59 3.77
C ARG A 168 -10.72 -10.87 2.44
N ALA A 169 -11.72 -10.72 1.58
CA ALA A 169 -11.57 -10.01 0.31
C ALA A 169 -11.27 -8.51 0.49
N ALA A 170 -11.90 -7.85 1.47
CA ALA A 170 -11.70 -6.44 1.78
C ALA A 170 -10.29 -6.14 2.31
N VAL A 171 -9.77 -7.01 3.18
CA VAL A 171 -8.38 -6.92 3.67
C VAL A 171 -7.39 -7.09 2.51
N ARG A 172 -7.66 -8.02 1.57
CA ARG A 172 -6.87 -8.16 0.33
C ARG A 172 -6.85 -6.87 -0.48
N THR A 173 -8.02 -6.29 -0.78
CA THR A 173 -8.11 -5.04 -1.55
C THR A 173 -7.33 -3.88 -0.90
N VAL A 174 -7.28 -3.81 0.43
CA VAL A 174 -6.45 -2.81 1.14
C VAL A 174 -4.96 -3.06 0.95
N LEU A 175 -4.51 -4.31 1.01
CA LEU A 175 -3.09 -4.67 0.86
C LEU A 175 -2.61 -4.59 -0.59
N ASP A 176 -3.45 -5.00 -1.54
CA ASP A 176 -3.16 -4.85 -2.97
C ASP A 176 -2.93 -3.37 -3.31
N SER A 177 -3.66 -2.45 -2.67
CA SER A 177 -3.46 -1.00 -2.84
C SER A 177 -2.11 -0.46 -2.34
N ALA A 178 -1.32 -1.25 -1.62
CA ALA A 178 0.03 -0.88 -1.21
C ALA A 178 1.05 -0.96 -2.36
N HIS A 179 0.74 -1.67 -3.45
CA HIS A 179 1.60 -1.75 -4.64
C HIS A 179 1.54 -0.45 -5.43
N ARG A 180 2.71 0.13 -5.72
CA ARG A 180 2.84 1.37 -6.49
C ARG A 180 3.14 1.11 -7.98
N PRO A 181 2.84 2.07 -8.87
CA PRO A 181 3.18 1.96 -10.30
C PRO A 181 4.69 1.88 -10.60
N ASP A 182 5.55 2.29 -9.66
CA ASP A 182 7.01 2.17 -9.74
C ASP A 182 7.53 0.76 -9.35
N GLY A 183 6.62 -0.16 -9.02
CA GLY A 183 6.91 -1.51 -8.57
C GLY A 183 7.15 -1.64 -7.06
N THR A 184 7.34 -0.54 -6.33
CA THR A 184 7.56 -0.60 -4.87
C THR A 184 6.28 -0.96 -4.12
N VAL A 185 6.43 -1.52 -2.91
CA VAL A 185 5.32 -1.81 -2.00
C VAL A 185 5.44 -0.92 -0.77
N ALA A 186 4.36 -0.22 -0.43
CA ALA A 186 4.27 0.56 0.79
C ALA A 186 4.11 -0.36 2.01
N PRO A 187 4.74 -0.07 3.16
CA PRO A 187 4.42 -0.75 4.40
C PRO A 187 2.95 -0.49 4.75
N MET A 188 2.15 -1.54 4.96
CA MET A 188 0.70 -1.42 5.06
C MET A 188 0.13 -2.28 6.20
N ALA A 189 -0.34 -1.60 7.24
CA ALA A 189 -1.19 -2.22 8.26
C ALA A 189 -2.67 -1.99 7.90
N VAL A 190 -3.54 -2.88 8.36
CA VAL A 190 -4.98 -2.84 8.04
C VAL A 190 -5.79 -2.52 9.28
N LEU A 191 -6.43 -1.36 9.29
CA LEU A 191 -7.31 -0.90 10.35
C LEU A 191 -8.74 -1.40 10.10
N VAL A 192 -9.34 -2.05 11.10
CA VAL A 192 -10.71 -2.56 11.07
C VAL A 192 -11.52 -1.92 12.18
N GLN A 193 -12.65 -1.31 11.82
CA GLN A 193 -13.59 -0.66 12.76
C GLN A 193 -15.04 -0.99 12.35
N PRO A 194 -16.03 -0.80 13.23
CA PRO A 194 -17.44 -0.85 12.84
C PRO A 194 -17.79 0.23 11.80
N MET A 195 -18.62 -0.12 10.81
CA MET A 195 -19.17 0.86 9.88
C MET A 195 -20.20 1.74 10.60
N LEU A 196 -20.04 3.07 10.49
CA LEU A 196 -20.97 4.03 11.11
C LEU A 196 -22.01 4.55 10.12
N ALA A 197 -23.28 4.31 10.43
CA ALA A 197 -24.41 5.06 9.85
C ALA A 197 -24.51 6.47 10.47
N ALA A 198 -23.48 7.30 10.24
CA ALA A 198 -23.45 8.67 10.76
C ALA A 198 -24.56 9.54 10.13
N ARG A 199 -25.24 10.35 10.94
CA ARG A 199 -26.22 11.36 10.44
C ARG A 199 -25.52 12.65 10.00
N VAL A 200 -24.38 12.95 10.61
CA VAL A 200 -23.56 14.14 10.40
C VAL A 200 -22.11 13.70 10.44
N GLY A 201 -21.31 14.14 9.46
CA GLY A 201 -19.88 13.88 9.37
C GLY A 201 -19.11 15.19 9.12
N GLY A 202 -17.82 15.21 9.39
CA GLY A 202 -17.04 16.43 9.29
C GLY A 202 -15.54 16.27 9.57
N VAL A 203 -14.82 17.38 9.43
CA VAL A 203 -13.38 17.52 9.69
C VAL A 203 -13.17 18.70 10.63
N MET A 204 -12.26 18.54 11.60
CA MET A 204 -11.85 19.60 12.53
C MET A 204 -10.34 19.82 12.45
N PHE A 205 -9.93 21.07 12.34
CA PHE A 205 -8.53 21.49 12.38
C PHE A 205 -8.16 22.01 13.77
N GLY A 206 -7.03 21.49 14.30
CA GLY A 206 -6.45 21.84 15.60
C GLY A 206 -5.84 23.25 15.66
N ALA A 207 -5.73 23.93 14.53
CA ALA A 207 -5.37 25.34 14.37
C ALA A 207 -6.18 25.90 13.19
N ASP A 208 -6.12 27.21 12.97
CA ASP A 208 -6.55 27.81 11.71
C ASP A 208 -5.63 27.31 10.57
N PRO A 209 -6.15 26.60 9.55
CA PRO A 209 -5.32 26.03 8.48
C PRO A 209 -4.83 27.09 7.48
N VAL A 210 -5.32 28.34 7.57
CA VAL A 210 -4.90 29.46 6.71
C VAL A 210 -3.91 30.36 7.45
N GLU A 211 -4.25 30.77 8.68
CA GLU A 211 -3.42 31.69 9.48
C GLU A 211 -2.43 30.97 10.44
N GLY A 212 -2.44 29.62 10.51
CA GLY A 212 -1.63 28.83 11.46
C GLY A 212 -2.04 28.98 12.93
N ARG A 213 -3.11 29.72 13.21
CA ARG A 213 -3.47 30.19 14.56
C ARG A 213 -3.97 29.10 15.48
N THR A 214 -3.26 28.88 16.58
CA THR A 214 -3.57 27.87 17.61
C THR A 214 -4.60 28.32 18.66
N ASP A 215 -5.06 29.57 18.62
CA ASP A 215 -6.19 30.07 19.44
C ASP A 215 -7.57 29.84 18.79
N ARG A 216 -7.58 29.48 17.50
CA ARG A 216 -8.76 29.19 16.67
C ARG A 216 -8.81 27.71 16.28
N ARG A 217 -10.01 27.19 16.04
CA ARG A 217 -10.28 25.86 15.47
C ARG A 217 -11.25 26.04 14.33
N LEU A 218 -11.04 25.32 13.24
CA LEU A 218 -11.99 25.27 12.12
C LEU A 218 -12.72 23.93 12.15
N VAL A 219 -14.06 23.96 12.11
CA VAL A 219 -14.89 22.76 11.99
C VAL A 219 -15.71 22.90 10.72
N SER A 220 -15.63 21.90 9.83
CA SER A 220 -16.55 21.72 8.71
C SER A 220 -17.39 20.48 8.98
N ALA A 221 -18.72 20.59 8.93
CA ALA A 221 -19.60 19.41 9.04
C ALA A 221 -20.87 19.54 8.19
N GLY A 222 -21.27 18.41 7.61
CA GLY A 222 -22.45 18.27 6.75
C GLY A 222 -23.26 17.03 7.11
N ARG A 223 -24.40 16.81 6.44
CA ARG A 223 -25.09 15.51 6.52
C ARG A 223 -24.15 14.44 5.97
N ALA A 224 -23.94 13.37 6.74
CA ALA A 224 -23.28 12.19 6.19
C ALA A 224 -24.32 11.37 5.40
N GLY A 225 -23.92 10.91 4.22
CA GLY A 225 -24.67 9.95 3.41
C GLY A 225 -24.05 8.56 3.55
N PRO A 226 -24.69 7.49 3.06
CA PRO A 226 -24.17 6.12 3.19
C PRO A 226 -22.74 5.98 2.64
N ASN A 227 -22.40 6.73 1.59
CA ASN A 227 -21.09 6.74 0.94
C ASN A 227 -20.29 8.05 1.16
N SER A 228 -20.52 8.79 2.25
CA SER A 228 -19.77 10.05 2.47
C SER A 228 -18.30 9.80 2.76
N ARG A 229 -17.48 9.91 1.71
CA ARG A 229 -16.00 9.84 1.79
C ARG A 229 -15.46 10.96 2.67
N ALA A 230 -14.45 10.64 3.47
CA ALA A 230 -13.64 11.62 4.20
C ALA A 230 -12.67 12.34 3.25
N GLY A 231 -13.23 13.16 2.35
CA GLY A 231 -12.47 13.88 1.33
C GLY A 231 -13.23 15.08 0.80
N GLY A 232 -13.06 16.23 1.47
CA GLY A 232 -13.25 17.61 0.97
C GLY A 232 -14.61 18.09 0.46
N GLU A 233 -15.45 17.22 -0.12
CA GLU A 233 -16.33 17.60 -1.23
C GLU A 233 -17.82 17.32 -0.97
N GLN A 234 -18.25 17.41 0.29
CA GLN A 234 -19.67 17.57 0.60
C GLN A 234 -19.92 18.98 1.16
N PRO A 235 -21.01 19.67 0.76
CA PRO A 235 -21.32 21.00 1.24
C PRO A 235 -21.65 20.99 2.73
N GLY A 236 -20.62 21.17 3.55
CA GLY A 236 -20.68 21.35 4.99
C GLY A 236 -20.82 22.82 5.38
N LYS A 237 -21.43 23.06 6.54
CA LYS A 237 -21.34 24.37 7.20
C LYS A 237 -19.96 24.47 7.87
N ILE A 238 -19.40 25.69 7.87
CA ILE A 238 -18.08 25.95 8.45
C ILE A 238 -18.23 26.87 9.67
N TRP A 239 -17.63 26.44 10.78
CA TRP A 239 -17.59 27.16 12.05
C TRP A 239 -16.14 27.45 12.44
N GLY A 240 -15.84 28.72 12.70
CA GLY A 240 -14.66 29.11 13.45
C GLY A 240 -14.97 29.09 14.94
N LEU A 241 -14.25 28.29 15.72
CA LEU A 241 -14.38 28.20 17.17
C LEU A 241 -13.14 28.77 17.85
N GLY A 242 -13.31 29.41 19.01
CA GLY A 242 -12.19 29.77 19.88
C GLY A 242 -11.72 28.60 20.73
N ARG A 243 -10.57 28.73 21.39
CA ARG A 243 -9.94 27.69 22.25
C ARG A 243 -10.87 27.02 23.29
N ARG A 244 -11.95 27.67 23.74
CA ARG A 244 -12.97 27.13 24.66
C ARG A 244 -14.25 26.63 23.96
N GLY A 245 -14.21 26.32 22.66
CA GLY A 245 -15.35 25.82 21.88
C GLY A 245 -16.45 26.85 21.54
N ARG A 246 -16.31 28.11 21.98
CA ARG A 246 -17.26 29.19 21.63
C ARG A 246 -17.18 29.50 20.14
N VAL A 247 -18.32 29.60 19.46
CA VAL A 247 -18.41 29.99 18.05
C VAL A 247 -18.00 31.46 17.89
N LEU A 248 -16.97 31.70 17.08
CA LEU A 248 -16.48 33.03 16.71
C LEU A 248 -16.96 33.46 15.31
N ARG A 249 -17.04 32.53 14.36
CA ARG A 249 -17.54 32.78 13.00
C ARG A 249 -18.45 31.64 12.54
N ARG A 250 -19.48 31.97 11.76
CA ARG A 250 -20.33 31.03 11.02
C ARG A 250 -20.35 31.49 9.56
N ASP A 251 -19.66 30.77 8.68
CA ASP A 251 -19.79 31.05 7.25
C ASP A 251 -20.98 30.25 6.70
N ARG A 252 -21.83 30.93 5.93
CA ARG A 252 -22.84 30.27 5.11
C ARG A 252 -22.22 29.91 3.77
N GLU A 253 -22.52 28.70 3.31
CA GLU A 253 -22.28 28.13 1.97
C GLU A 253 -21.46 29.00 1.00
N ARG A 254 -20.20 28.62 0.78
CA ARG A 254 -19.49 29.01 -0.43
C ARG A 254 -20.10 28.19 -1.58
N LYS A 255 -21.14 28.71 -2.24
CA LYS A 255 -21.64 28.13 -3.49
C LYS A 255 -20.47 28.03 -4.46
N ALA A 256 -20.23 26.83 -4.99
CA ALA A 256 -19.42 26.69 -6.20
C ALA A 256 -20.07 27.54 -7.30
N ARG A 257 -19.24 28.26 -8.05
CA ARG A 257 -19.62 28.96 -9.27
C ARG A 257 -19.44 28.03 -10.45
#